data_AF-A0A931QYX3-F1
#
_entry.id   AF-A0A931QYX3-F1
#
_cell.length_a   1.000
_cell.length_b   1.000
_cell.length_c   1.000
_cell.angle_alpha   90.00
_cell.angle_beta   90.00
_cell.angle_gamma   90.00
#
_symmetry.space_group_name_H-M   'P 1'
#
loop_
_entity.id
_entity.type
_entity.pdbx_description
1 polymer ?
#
loop_
_entity_poly.entity_id
_entity_poly.type
_entity_poly.pdbx_seq_one_letter_code
_entity_poly.pdbx_strand_id
1 'polypeptide(L)'
;RGLRPWPGAYTTFRGKMLHIWAALPAIIVGPTPSDPGELFVEPGKLLVACGAGTILQIQELQLEGRKRISARDFINGVRLTPGEKVGA
;
A
#
# COMPACT_ATOMS: atom_id res chain seq x y z
N ARG A 1 -6.85 9.06 -12.87
CA ARG A 1 -6.94 10.18 -11.89
C ARG A 1 -8.39 10.43 -11.43
N GLY A 2 -9.20 9.39 -11.17
CA GLY A 2 -10.67 9.50 -11.09
C GLY A 2 -11.30 9.46 -9.69
N LEU A 3 -10.52 9.38 -8.61
CA LEU A 3 -11.05 9.15 -7.25
C LEU A 3 -10.43 10.11 -6.22
N ARG A 4 -10.51 11.42 -6.49
CA ARG A 4 -10.48 12.45 -5.45
C ARG A 4 -11.68 13.37 -5.71
N PRO A 5 -12.65 13.50 -4.79
CA PRO A 5 -12.47 13.37 -3.34
C PRO A 5 -13.15 12.16 -2.65
N TRP A 6 -13.83 11.25 -3.37
CA TRP A 6 -14.56 10.14 -2.71
C TRP A 6 -14.82 8.93 -3.64
N PRO A 7 -14.83 7.67 -3.15
CA PRO A 7 -14.39 7.20 -1.84
C PRO A 7 -12.88 6.99 -1.88
N GLY A 8 -12.16 7.37 -0.83
CA GLY A 8 -10.73 7.06 -0.76
C GLY A 8 -10.50 5.56 -1.00
N ALA A 9 -9.42 5.19 -1.67
CA ALA A 9 -9.08 3.77 -1.79
C ALA A 9 -8.86 3.20 -0.39
N TYR A 10 -9.56 2.14 -0.03
CA TYR A 10 -9.37 1.46 1.25
C TYR A 10 -9.12 -0.01 1.00
N THR A 11 -8.42 -0.64 1.93
CA THR A 11 -8.12 -2.05 1.89
C THR A 11 -8.09 -2.61 3.31
N THR A 12 -8.01 -3.92 3.47
CA THR A 12 -7.87 -4.58 4.77
C THR A 12 -6.41 -4.98 4.96
N PHE A 13 -5.84 -4.68 6.13
CA PHE A 13 -4.49 -5.07 6.51
C PHE A 13 -4.54 -5.71 7.91
N ARG A 14 -4.19 -7.00 8.01
CA ARG A 14 -4.24 -7.77 9.27
C ARG A 14 -5.59 -7.69 9.99
N GLY A 15 -6.69 -7.74 9.24
CA GLY A 15 -8.05 -7.64 9.77
C GLY A 15 -8.45 -6.23 10.23
N LYS A 16 -7.63 -5.21 9.98
CA LYS A 16 -7.94 -3.80 10.25
C LYS A 16 -8.16 -3.04 8.95
N MET A 17 -9.00 -2.03 8.97
CA MET A 17 -9.18 -1.16 7.81
C MET A 17 -7.96 -0.26 7.60
N LEU A 18 -7.47 -0.19 6.36
CA LEU A 18 -6.37 0.66 5.92
C LEU A 18 -6.89 1.61 4.83
N HIS A 19 -6.99 2.89 5.15
CA HIS A 19 -7.30 3.92 4.17
C HIS A 19 -6.03 4.38 3.44
N ILE A 20 -6.10 4.46 2.12
CA ILE A 20 -5.05 4.97 1.24
C ILE A 20 -5.48 6.36 0.76
N TRP A 21 -4.80 7.36 1.28
CA TRP A 21 -5.08 8.78 0.99
C TRP A 21 -4.36 9.29 -0.24
N ALA A 22 -3.16 8.76 -0.48
CA ALA A 22 -2.34 9.09 -1.63
C ALA A 22 -1.54 7.87 -2.06
N ALA A 23 -1.64 7.53 -3.35
CA ALA A 23 -0.80 6.56 -4.00
C ALA A 23 -0.45 7.08 -5.40
N LEU A 24 0.69 6.62 -5.91
CA LEU A 24 1.18 6.90 -7.25
C LEU A 24 1.46 5.58 -7.96
N PRO A 25 1.22 5.48 -9.27
CA PRO A 25 1.74 4.36 -10.05
C PRO A 25 3.27 4.37 -9.96
N ALA A 26 3.84 3.24 -9.58
CA ALA A 26 5.27 3.02 -9.62
C ALA A 26 5.58 1.96 -10.66
N ILE A 27 6.63 2.20 -11.42
CA ILE A 27 7.18 1.23 -12.36
C ILE A 27 8.44 0.72 -11.71
N ILE A 28 8.42 -0.52 -11.25
CA ILE A 28 9.63 -1.22 -10.83
C ILE A 28 10.16 -2.05 -11.99
N VAL A 29 11.46 -1.99 -12.20
CA VAL A 29 12.18 -2.76 -13.20
C VAL A 29 12.82 -3.93 -12.45
N GLY A 30 12.15 -5.09 -12.43
CA GLY A 30 12.59 -6.25 -11.67
C GLY A 30 11.49 -7.32 -11.52
N PRO A 31 11.76 -8.43 -10.82
CA PRO A 31 10.74 -9.44 -10.52
C PRO A 31 9.64 -8.80 -9.67
N THR A 32 8.48 -8.62 -10.26
CA THR A 32 7.30 -8.12 -9.57
C THR A 32 6.65 -9.29 -8.84
N PRO A 33 6.15 -9.10 -7.60
CA PRO A 33 5.35 -10.13 -6.96
C PRO A 33 4.15 -10.45 -7.86
N SER A 34 3.93 -11.74 -8.11
CA SER A 34 2.84 -12.21 -8.99
C SER A 34 1.47 -12.03 -8.36
N ASP A 35 1.41 -11.93 -7.04
CA ASP A 35 0.18 -11.97 -6.27
C ASP A 35 -0.44 -10.57 -6.10
N PRO A 36 -1.64 -10.34 -6.65
CA PRO A 36 -2.38 -9.10 -6.42
C PRO A 36 -2.65 -8.90 -4.93
N GLY A 37 -2.39 -7.68 -4.45
CA GLY A 37 -2.55 -7.30 -3.05
C GLY A 37 -1.32 -7.54 -2.18
N GLU A 38 -0.21 -8.07 -2.71
CA GLU A 38 1.02 -8.21 -1.92
C GLU A 38 1.69 -6.86 -1.65
N LEU A 39 1.97 -6.59 -0.37
CA LEU A 39 2.73 -5.43 0.08
C LEU A 39 4.21 -5.78 0.19
N PHE A 40 5.05 -4.91 -0.35
CA PHE A 40 6.49 -5.03 -0.23
C PHE A 40 7.13 -3.65 -0.09
N VAL A 41 8.35 -3.64 0.44
CA VAL A 41 9.10 -2.41 0.70
C VAL A 41 10.36 -2.45 -0.15
N GLU A 42 10.55 -1.39 -0.93
CA GLU A 42 11.77 -1.13 -1.70
C GLU A 42 12.32 0.22 -1.22
N PRO A 43 13.64 0.40 -1.11
CA PRO A 43 14.30 1.20 -0.06
C PRO A 43 13.54 2.48 0.34
N GLY A 44 12.74 2.37 1.42
CA GLY A 44 11.98 3.48 2.02
C GLY A 44 10.65 3.85 1.35
N LYS A 45 10.14 3.02 0.43
CA LYS A 45 8.87 3.17 -0.28
C LYS A 45 7.99 1.96 -0.04
N LEU A 46 6.71 2.22 0.24
CA LEU A 46 5.70 1.17 0.38
C LEU A 46 5.08 0.93 -0.98
N LEU A 47 5.21 -0.29 -1.48
CA LEU A 47 4.69 -0.70 -2.78
C LEU A 47 3.65 -1.79 -2.57
N VAL A 48 2.60 -1.78 -3.40
CA VAL A 48 1.60 -2.84 -3.47
C VAL A 48 1.51 -3.36 -4.89
N ALA A 49 1.62 -4.68 -5.04
CA ALA A 49 1.40 -5.36 -6.31
C ALA A 49 -0.10 -5.35 -6.61
N CYS A 50 -0.47 -4.90 -7.79
CA CYS A 50 -1.83 -4.91 -8.30
C CYS A 50 -1.95 -5.90 -9.46
N GLY A 51 -3.18 -6.22 -9.84
CA GLY A 51 -3.44 -7.05 -11.01
C GLY A 51 -2.78 -6.49 -12.29
N ALA A 52 -2.58 -7.36 -13.28
CA ALA A 52 -1.97 -7.04 -14.56
C ALA A 52 -0.52 -6.49 -14.47
N GLY A 53 0.25 -6.90 -13.44
CA GLY A 53 1.66 -6.52 -13.29
C GLY A 53 1.88 -5.05 -12.98
N THR A 54 0.86 -4.37 -12.45
CA THR A 54 0.95 -2.96 -12.07
C THR A 54 1.38 -2.83 -10.61
N ILE A 55 2.16 -1.79 -10.29
CA ILE A 55 2.56 -1.49 -8.91
C ILE A 55 2.07 -0.10 -8.53
N LEU A 56 1.54 0.00 -7.32
CA LEU A 56 1.20 1.27 -6.71
C LEU A 56 2.14 1.54 -5.54
N GLN A 57 2.79 2.71 -5.58
CA GLN A 57 3.50 3.27 -4.44
C GLN A 57 2.53 4.04 -3.56
N ILE A 58 2.37 3.58 -2.34
CA ILE A 58 1.59 4.29 -1.33
C ILE A 58 2.46 5.44 -0.78
N GLN A 59 1.89 6.64 -0.72
CA GLN A 59 2.53 7.81 -0.13
C GLN A 59 1.94 8.13 1.24
N GLU A 60 0.62 8.02 1.38
CA GLU A 60 -0.09 8.34 2.62
C GLU A 60 -1.19 7.33 2.88
N LEU A 61 -1.25 6.90 4.13
CA LEU A 61 -2.18 5.88 4.58
C LEU A 61 -2.62 6.13 6.02
N GLN A 62 -3.73 5.51 6.40
CA GLN A 62 -4.27 5.59 7.74
C GLN A 62 -4.80 4.21 8.14
N LEU A 63 -4.18 3.64 9.17
CA LEU A 63 -4.68 2.44 9.80
C LEU A 63 -5.86 2.78 10.73
N GLU A 64 -6.83 1.89 10.82
CA GLU A 64 -7.95 1.98 11.74
C GLU A 64 -7.48 2.27 13.18
N GLY A 65 -8.07 3.30 13.80
CA GLY A 65 -7.70 3.76 15.14
C GLY A 65 -6.36 4.52 15.22
N ARG A 66 -5.68 4.78 14.10
CA ARG A 66 -4.46 5.60 14.04
C ARG A 66 -4.69 6.90 13.27
N LYS A 67 -3.79 7.86 13.47
CA LYS A 67 -3.72 9.08 12.65
C LYS A 67 -3.24 8.75 11.23
N ARG A 68 -3.59 9.59 10.27
CA ARG A 68 -3.00 9.59 8.92
C ARG A 68 -1.50 9.82 9.05
N ILE A 69 -0.72 8.96 8.43
CA ILE A 69 0.74 9.00 8.44
C ILE A 69 1.28 8.78 7.03
N SER A 70 2.54 9.14 6.83
CA SER A 70 3.22 8.85 5.57
C SER A 70 3.54 7.36 5.47
N ALA A 71 3.68 6.84 4.26
CA ALA A 71 4.10 5.47 4.04
C ALA A 71 5.48 5.18 4.65
N ARG A 72 6.37 6.17 4.71
CA ARG A 72 7.68 6.06 5.37
C ARG A 72 7.53 5.86 6.88
N ASP A 73 6.70 6.67 7.52
CA ASP A 73 6.39 6.53 8.94
C ASP A 73 5.71 5.19 9.23
N PHE A 74 4.85 4.73 8.32
CA PHE A 74 4.23 3.41 8.43
C PHE A 74 5.27 2.28 8.36
N ILE A 75 6.21 2.31 7.42
CA ILE A 75 7.30 1.31 7.33
C ILE A 75 8.18 1.33 8.59
N ASN A 76 8.45 2.52 9.13
CA ASN A 76 9.26 2.67 10.34
C ASN A 76 8.52 2.18 11.61
N GLY A 77 7.20 2.37 11.68
CA GLY A 77 6.37 1.97 12.82
C GLY A 77 5.79 0.56 12.74
N VAL A 78 5.67 0.01 11.52
CA VAL A 78 5.10 -1.31 11.24
C VAL A 78 6.10 -2.12 10.43
N ARG A 79 6.62 -3.18 11.05
CA ARG A 79 7.50 -4.12 10.38
C ARG A 79 6.70 -4.99 9.42
N LEU A 80 6.80 -4.67 8.13
CA LEU A 80 6.22 -5.47 7.06
C LEU A 80 7.07 -6.72 6.85
N THR A 81 6.42 -7.87 6.88
CA THR A 81 7.03 -9.16 6.53
C THR A 81 6.77 -9.48 5.06
N PRO A 82 7.72 -10.11 4.34
CA PRO A 82 7.48 -10.60 2.99
C PRO A 82 6.24 -11.51 2.96
N GLY A 83 5.34 -11.29 2.00
CA GLY A 83 4.08 -12.04 1.88
C GLY A 83 2.88 -11.45 2.64
N GLU A 84 3.00 -10.27 3.26
CA GLU A 84 1.84 -9.53 3.76
C GLU A 84 0.92 -9.13 2.60
N LYS A 85 -0.35 -9.49 2.69
CA LYS A 85 -1.36 -9.17 1.67
C LYS A 85 -2.39 -8.19 2.22
N VAL A 86 -2.90 -7.34 1.33
CA VAL A 86 -4.02 -6.45 1.59
C VAL A 86 -5.27 -6.91 0.84
N GLY A 87 -6.45 -6.74 1.44
CA GLY A 87 -7.72 -7.07 0.79
C GLY A 87 -8.19 -8.51 1.00
N ALA A 88 -7.84 -9.12 2.14
CA ALA A 88 -8.47 -10.36 2.59
C ALA A 88 -9.92 -10.14 3.01
#